data_AF-A0A383C8B4-F1
#
_entry.id   AF-A0A383C8B4-F1
#
_cell.length_a   1.000
_cell.length_b   1.000
_cell.length_c   1.000
_cell.angle_alpha   90.00
_cell.angle_beta   90.00
_cell.angle_gamma   90.00
#
_symmetry.space_group_name_H-M   'P 1'
#
loop_
_entity.id
_entity.type
_entity.pdbx_description
1 polymer ?
#
loop_
_entity_poly.entity_id
_entity_poly.type
_entity_poly.pdbx_seq_one_letter_code
_entity_poly.pdbx_strand_id
1 'polypeptide(L)'
;MDGMLISIIVFLVVYAAITFELANKAVAAFSGVAVLILLHVIDEHHAIKFIDFETIMLLFGMMLIVSVLKHSGLFTIISVRISELTRGNPVKILILFS
;
A
#
# COMPACT_ATOMS: atom_id res chain seq x y z
N MET A 1 -19.45 16.83 -21.02
CA MET A 1 -19.21 17.40 -19.67
C MET A 1 -19.67 16.45 -18.58
N ASP A 2 -20.62 15.55 -18.86
CA ASP A 2 -21.22 14.64 -17.88
C ASP A 2 -20.24 13.59 -17.33
N GLY A 3 -19.38 13.01 -18.18
CA GLY A 3 -18.38 12.02 -17.75
C GLY A 3 -17.35 12.55 -16.75
N MET A 4 -16.97 13.83 -16.86
CA MET A 4 -16.02 14.46 -15.93
C MET A 4 -16.62 14.60 -14.51
N LEU A 5 -17.87 15.03 -14.43
CA LEU A 5 -18.58 15.15 -13.14
C LEU A 5 -18.75 13.77 -12.48
N ILE A 6 -19.09 12.75 -13.26
CA ILE A 6 -19.19 11.37 -12.77
C ILE A 6 -17.84 10.91 -12.21
N SER A 7 -16.73 11.11 -12.94
CA SER A 7 -15.39 10.76 -12.46
C SER A 7 -15.02 11.44 -11.15
N ILE A 8 -15.33 12.74 -11.02
CA ILE A 8 -15.05 13.50 -9.79
C ILE A 8 -15.88 12.95 -8.62
N ILE A 9 -17.17 12.69 -8.84
CA ILE A 9 -18.06 12.14 -7.80
C ILE A 9 -17.56 10.77 -7.35
N VAL A 10 -17.27 9.86 -8.29
CA VAL A 10 -16.76 8.52 -7.97
C VAL A 10 -15.43 8.62 -7.23
N PHE A 11 -14.52 9.49 -7.67
CA PHE A 11 -13.25 9.71 -6.98
C PHE A 11 -13.44 10.18 -5.54
N LEU A 12 -14.29 11.18 -5.30
CA LEU A 12 -14.56 11.69 -3.95
C LEU A 12 -15.19 10.61 -3.05
N VAL A 13 -16.13 9.83 -3.58
CA VAL A 13 -16.77 8.73 -2.84
C VAL A 13 -15.76 7.66 -2.46
N VAL A 14 -14.94 7.20 -3.42
CA VAL A 14 -13.89 6.19 -3.16
C VAL A 14 -12.85 6.72 -2.19
N TYR A 15 -12.41 7.95 -2.37
CA TYR A 15 -11.43 8.60 -1.50
C TYR A 15 -11.95 8.74 -0.06
N ALA A 16 -13.22 9.15 0.11
CA ALA A 16 -13.87 9.19 1.41
C ALA A 16 -13.99 7.77 2.03
N ALA A 17 -14.40 6.77 1.24
CA ALA A 17 -14.48 5.39 1.70
C ALA A 17 -13.15 4.83 2.20
N ILE A 18 -12.04 5.17 1.53
CA ILE A 18 -10.68 4.79 1.93
C ILE A 18 -10.23 5.56 3.18
N THR A 19 -10.46 6.87 3.22
CA THR A 19 -9.99 7.76 4.29
C THR A 19 -10.70 7.48 5.61
N PHE A 20 -12.00 7.24 5.57
CA PHE A 20 -12.80 6.89 6.75
C PHE A 20 -12.82 5.39 7.03
N GLU A 21 -12.02 4.60 6.31
CA GLU A 21 -11.94 3.13 6.44
C GLU A 21 -13.31 2.43 6.38
N LEU A 22 -14.27 3.00 5.65
CA LEU A 22 -15.63 2.48 5.49
C LEU A 22 -15.65 1.16 4.71
N ALA A 23 -14.61 0.91 3.92
CA ALA A 23 -14.41 -0.31 3.16
C ALA A 23 -12.92 -0.66 3.06
N ASN A 24 -12.61 -1.91 2.72
CA ASN A 24 -11.24 -2.31 2.39
C ASN A 24 -10.75 -1.48 1.19
N LYS A 25 -9.53 -0.94 1.30
CA LYS A 25 -8.92 -0.04 0.32
C LYS A 25 -8.92 -0.63 -1.10
N ALA A 26 -8.63 -1.93 -1.23
CA ALA A 26 -8.66 -2.62 -2.51
C ALA A 26 -10.08 -2.71 -3.07
N VAL A 27 -11.05 -3.12 -2.24
CA VAL A 27 -12.46 -3.23 -2.64
C VAL A 27 -13.01 -1.86 -3.07
N ALA A 28 -12.74 -0.80 -2.30
CA ALA A 28 -13.16 0.56 -2.62
C ALA A 28 -12.57 1.02 -3.97
N ALA A 29 -11.26 0.87 -4.17
CA ALA A 29 -10.60 1.24 -5.42
C ALA A 29 -11.14 0.46 -6.64
N PHE A 30 -11.23 -0.87 -6.55
CA PHE A 30 -11.75 -1.70 -7.65
C PHE A 30 -13.22 -1.43 -7.94
N SER A 31 -14.05 -1.18 -6.91
CA SER A 31 -15.46 -0.82 -7.11
C SER A 31 -15.62 0.51 -7.83
N GLY A 32 -14.78 1.51 -7.52
CA GLY A 32 -14.77 2.80 -8.20
C GLY A 32 -14.44 2.65 -9.69
N VAL A 33 -13.39 1.89 -10.01
CA VAL A 33 -13.02 1.59 -11.41
C VAL A 33 -14.13 0.83 -12.13
N ALA A 34 -14.73 -0.17 -11.49
CA ALA A 34 -15.84 -0.94 -12.07
C ALA A 34 -17.04 -0.03 -12.41
N VAL A 35 -17.40 0.92 -11.53
CA VAL A 35 -18.46 1.90 -11.79
C VAL A 35 -18.12 2.79 -13.00
N LEU A 36 -16.88 3.26 -13.11
CA LEU A 36 -16.46 4.11 -14.23
C LEU A 36 -16.49 3.36 -15.58
N ILE A 37 -16.13 2.07 -15.59
CA ILE A 37 -16.21 1.23 -16.79
C ILE A 37 -17.66 0.93 -17.16
N LEU A 38 -18.51 0.55 -16.19
CA LEU A 38 -19.93 0.27 -16.44
C LEU A 38 -20.68 1.47 -17.02
N LEU A 39 -20.34 2.68 -16.54
CA LEU A 39 -20.90 3.94 -17.05
C LEU A 39 -20.23 4.41 -18.35
N HIS A 40 -19.32 3.63 -18.94
CA HIS A 40 -18.56 3.96 -20.16
C HIS A 40 -17.82 5.31 -20.07
N VAL A 41 -17.41 5.70 -18.86
CA VAL A 41 -16.62 6.93 -18.63
C VAL A 41 -15.16 6.70 -19.00
N ILE A 42 -14.66 5.49 -18.76
CA ILE A 42 -13.36 5.01 -19.21
C ILE A 42 -13.51 3.62 -19.82
N ASP A 43 -12.68 3.32 -20.81
CA ASP A 43 -12.58 2.00 -21.44
C ASP A 43 -11.67 1.08 -20.61
N GLU A 44 -11.92 -0.22 -20.62
CA GLU A 44 -11.15 -1.24 -19.90
C GLU A 44 -9.65 -1.21 -20.23
N HIS A 45 -9.28 -1.01 -21.49
CA HIS A 45 -7.88 -0.94 -21.91
C HIS A 45 -7.21 0.34 -21.40
N HIS A 46 -7.96 1.43 -21.29
CA HIS A 46 -7.46 2.67 -20.70
C HIS A 46 -7.31 2.54 -19.19
N ALA A 47 -8.26 1.88 -18.50
CA ALA A 47 -8.19 1.62 -17.07
C ALA A 47 -6.91 0.86 -16.68
N ILE A 48 -6.56 -0.19 -17.44
CA ILE A 48 -5.35 -0.99 -17.19
C ILE A 48 -4.08 -0.16 -17.40
N LYS A 49 -4.07 0.76 -18.38
CA LYS A 49 -2.92 1.64 -18.63
C LYS A 49 -2.63 2.60 -17.48
N PHE A 50 -3.61 2.90 -16.62
CA PHE A 50 -3.39 3.71 -15.43
C PHE A 50 -2.75 2.94 -14.26
N ILE A 51 -2.61 1.61 -14.38
CA ILE A 51 -1.94 0.79 -13.39
C ILE A 51 -0.43 0.90 -13.59
N ASP A 52 0.25 1.52 -12.62
CA ASP A 52 1.71 1.54 -12.56
C ASP A 52 2.24 0.21 -11.97
N PHE A 53 2.50 -0.74 -12.87
CA PHE A 53 3.05 -2.04 -12.50
C PHE A 53 4.48 -1.95 -11.94
N GLU A 54 5.27 -0.96 -12.34
CA GLU A 54 6.63 -0.79 -11.84
C GLU A 54 6.59 -0.52 -10.32
N THR A 55 5.77 0.44 -9.90
CA THR A 55 5.60 0.76 -8.49
C THR A 55 5.00 -0.40 -7.70
N ILE A 56 3.96 -1.07 -8.22
CA ILE A 56 3.34 -2.22 -7.53
C ILE A 56 4.35 -3.35 -7.35
N MET A 57 5.09 -3.71 -8.39
CA MET A 57 6.09 -4.78 -8.33
C MET A 57 7.26 -4.42 -7.41
N LEU A 58 7.72 -3.17 -7.42
CA LEU A 58 8.76 -2.67 -6.52
C LEU A 58 8.34 -2.80 -5.06
N LEU A 59 7.16 -2.27 -4.71
CA LEU A 59 6.63 -2.33 -3.35
C LEU A 59 6.38 -3.78 -2.92
N PHE A 60 5.82 -4.61 -3.80
CA PHE A 60 5.62 -6.02 -3.56
C PHE A 60 6.95 -6.74 -3.29
N GLY A 61 7.97 -6.51 -4.12
CA GLY A 61 9.31 -7.09 -3.93
C GLY A 61 9.95 -6.67 -2.62
N MET A 62 9.89 -5.39 -2.27
CA MET A 62 10.40 -4.88 -0.99
C MET A 62 9.69 -5.55 0.20
N MET A 63 8.37 -5.66 0.17
CA MET A 63 7.60 -6.32 1.22
C MET A 63 7.91 -7.82 1.31
N LEU A 64 8.11 -8.51 0.18
CA LEU A 64 8.46 -9.92 0.13
C LEU A 64 9.83 -10.16 0.78
N ILE A 65 10.85 -9.38 0.41
CA ILE A 65 12.19 -9.47 1.02
C ILE A 65 12.09 -9.26 2.53
N VAL A 66 11.42 -8.20 2.98
CA VAL A 66 11.23 -7.92 4.41
C VAL A 66 10.52 -9.06 5.12
N SER A 67 9.49 -9.67 4.50
CA SER A 67 8.76 -10.81 5.03
C SER A 67 9.65 -12.04 5.21
N VAL A 68 10.48 -12.35 4.21
CA VAL A 68 11.42 -13.49 4.27
C VAL A 68 12.47 -13.27 5.36
N LEU A 69 13.04 -12.06 5.45
CA LEU A 69 14.01 -11.70 6.50
C LEU A 69 13.40 -11.80 7.90
N LYS A 70 12.12 -11.45 8.04
CA LYS A 70 11.39 -11.61 9.31
C LYS A 70 11.13 -13.06 9.63
N HIS A 71 10.73 -13.88 8.65
CA HIS A 71 10.46 -15.30 8.87
C HIS A 71 11.73 -16.11 9.16
N SER A 72 12.86 -15.75 8.55
CA SER A 72 14.16 -16.39 8.81
C SER A 72 14.75 -16.05 10.18
N GLY A 73 14.16 -15.09 10.92
CA GLY A 73 14.64 -14.66 12.23
C GLY A 73 15.86 -13.74 12.18
N LEU A 74 16.24 -13.24 10.99
CA LEU A 74 17.39 -12.33 10.84
C LEU A 74 17.24 -11.08 11.71
N PHE A 75 16.06 -10.45 11.70
CA PHE A 75 15.80 -9.30 12.56
C PHE A 75 15.95 -9.65 14.04
N THR A 76 15.50 -10.83 14.47
CA THR A 76 15.63 -11.29 15.86
C THR A 76 17.08 -11.44 16.29
N ILE A 77 17.92 -12.06 15.45
CA ILE A 77 19.36 -12.24 15.74
C ILE A 77 20.05 -10.89 15.90
N ILE A 78 19.77 -9.95 14.99
CA ILE A 78 20.33 -8.60 15.02
C ILE A 78 19.84 -7.84 16.26
N SER A 79 18.55 -7.89 16.58
CA SER A 79 17.98 -7.23 17.76
C SER A 79 18.57 -7.75 19.07
N VAL A 80 18.76 -9.06 19.22
CA VAL A 80 19.39 -9.65 20.41
C VAL A 80 20.83 -9.18 20.53
N ARG A 81 21.59 -9.20 19.43
CA ARG A 81 23.00 -8.79 19.44
C ARG A 81 23.17 -7.31 19.80
N ILE A 82 22.32 -6.45 19.27
CA ILE A 82 22.31 -5.01 19.61
C ILE A 82 21.91 -4.80 21.07
N SER A 83 20.93 -5.55 21.58
CA SER A 83 20.51 -5.49 22.99
C SER A 83 21.66 -5.87 23.94
N GLU A 84 22.43 -6.90 23.61
CA GLU A 84 23.63 -7.30 24.36
C GLU A 84 24.70 -6.19 24.34
N LEU A 85 25.02 -5.64 23.15
CA LEU A 85 26.01 -4.58 22.97
C LEU A 85 25.66 -3.29 23.74
N THR A 86 24.38 -2.97 23.81
CA THR A 86 23.87 -1.75 24.46
C THR A 86 23.53 -1.93 25.94
N ARG A 87 23.66 -3.16 26.46
CA ARG A 87 23.24 -3.55 27.81
C ARG A 87 21.78 -3.19 28.10
N GLY A 88 20.91 -3.31 27.10
CA GLY A 88 19.48 -3.00 27.23
C GLY A 88 19.13 -1.51 27.31
N ASN A 89 20.05 -0.59 27.03
CA ASN A 89 19.73 0.84 27.03
C ASN A 89 18.84 1.20 25.82
N PRO A 90 17.59 1.65 26.03
CA PRO A 90 16.62 1.83 24.94
C PRO A 90 17.03 2.91 23.94
N VAL A 91 17.69 3.98 24.39
CA VAL A 91 18.16 5.06 23.50
C VAL A 91 19.27 4.55 22.59
N LYS A 92 20.21 3.76 23.12
CA LYS A 92 21.28 3.18 22.31
C LYS A 92 20.78 2.13 21.33
N ILE A 93 19.78 1.33 21.72
CA ILE A 93 19.13 0.37 20.83
C ILE A 93 18.44 1.11 19.68
N LEU A 94 17.69 2.17 19.98
CA LEU A 94 17.02 2.97 18.96
C LEU A 94 18.03 3.55 17.95
N ILE A 95 19.15 4.09 18.42
CA ILE A 95 20.18 4.67 17.54
C ILE A 95 20.87 3.60 16.67
N LEU A 96 21.06 2.39 17.20
CA LEU A 96 21.74 1.31 16.47
C LEU A 96 20.82 0.51 15.54
N PHE A 97 19.52 0.51 15.81
CA PHE A 97 18.51 -0.24 15.05
C PHE A 97 17.72 0.63 14.07
N SER A 98 17.61 1.93 14.32
CA SER A 98 17.04 2.91 13.38
C SER A 98 17.94 3.14 12.18
#